data_AF-A0A1Q3J046-F1
#
_entry.id   AF-A0A1Q3J046-F1
#
_cell.length_a   1.000
_cell.length_b   1.000
_cell.length_c   1.000
_cell.angle_alpha   90.00
_cell.angle_beta   90.00
_cell.angle_gamma   90.00
#
_symmetry.space_group_name_H-M   'P 1'
#
loop_
_entity.id
_entity.type
_entity.pdbx_description
1 polymer ?
#
loop_
_entity_poly.entity_id
_entity_poly.type
_entity_poly.pdbx_seq_one_letter_code
_entity_poly.pdbx_strand_id
1 'polypeptide(L)' 'MGNFAGARDLRNLLGVAIRLRTLASQEHDAEDRALYLTAAEALEARAEAMARTLPEQQPEPLDPRLYQRVDLII' A
#
# COMPACT_ATOMS: atom_id res chain seq x y z
N MET A 1 -8.52 -19.53 -3.16
CA MET A 1 -9.16 -18.25 -2.77
C MET A 1 -8.33 -17.65 -1.64
N GLY A 2 -7.62 -16.53 -1.85
CA GLY A 2 -6.74 -15.98 -0.79
C GLY A 2 -6.02 -14.65 -1.07
N ASN A 3 -5.89 -14.22 -2.34
CA ASN A 3 -5.07 -13.03 -2.66
C ASN A 3 -5.64 -11.67 -2.21
N PHE A 4 -6.97 -11.54 -2.07
CA PHE A 4 -7.58 -10.25 -1.74
C PHE A 4 -7.38 -9.81 -0.28
N ALA A 5 -7.19 -10.76 0.64
CA ALA A 5 -6.93 -10.45 2.04
C ALA A 5 -5.54 -9.79 2.21
N GLY A 6 -4.51 -10.34 1.57
CA GLY A 6 -3.13 -9.82 1.66
C GLY A 6 -2.96 -8.40 1.13
N ALA A 7 -3.63 -8.05 0.03
CA ALA A 7 -3.57 -6.68 -0.52
C ALA A 7 -4.30 -5.66 0.36
N ARG A 8 -5.43 -6.04 0.97
CA ARG A 8 -6.16 -5.19 1.91
C ARG A 8 -5.35 -4.95 3.19
N ASP A 9 -4.75 -6.01 3.72
CA ASP A 9 -3.92 -5.94 4.93
C ASP A 9 -2.66 -5.11 4.69
N LEU A 10 -2.01 -5.26 3.53
CA LEU A 10 -0.88 -4.42 3.12
C LEU A 10 -1.28 -2.94 3.08
N ARG A 11 -2.41 -2.61 2.44
CA ARG A 11 -2.91 -1.24 2.37
C ARG A 11 -3.23 -0.68 3.75
N ASN A 12 -3.78 -1.49 4.65
CA ASN A 12 -4.06 -1.08 6.02
C ASN A 12 -2.77 -0.77 6.79
N LEU A 13 -1.76 -1.66 6.70
CA LEU A 13 -0.46 -1.47 7.37
C LEU A 13 0.21 -0.18 6.91
N LEU A 14 0.29 0.05 5.60
CA LEU A 14 0.86 1.27 5.04
C LEU A 14 0.03 2.51 5.41
N GLY A 15 -1.30 2.40 5.40
CA GLY A 15 -2.18 3.49 5.81
C GLY A 15 -1.97 3.92 7.26
N VAL A 16 -1.73 2.98 8.17
CA VAL A 16 -1.41 3.27 9.58
C VAL A 16 -0.01 3.87 9.71
N ALA A 17 0.99 3.32 9.01
CA ALA A 17 2.36 3.85 9.01
C ALA A 17 2.41 5.32 8.57
N ILE A 18 1.69 5.68 7.50
CA ILE A 18 1.57 7.06 7.03
C ILE A 18 0.97 7.97 8.11
N ARG A 19 -0.11 7.53 8.77
CA ARG A 19 -0.74 8.30 9.86
C ARG A 19 0.21 8.50 11.03
N LEU A 20 0.98 7.48 11.41
CA LEU A 20 1.99 7.59 12.47
C LEU A 20 3.08 8.60 12.12
N ARG A 21 3.54 8.64 10.86
CA ARG A 21 4.48 9.69 10.40
C ARG A 21 3.86 11.09 10.46
N THR A 22 2.58 11.23 10.11
CA THR A 22 1.86 12.50 10.26
C THR A 22 1.77 12.92 11.72
N LEU A 23 1.45 12.00 12.64
CA LEU A 23 1.43 12.27 14.07
C LEU A 23 2.82 12.70 14.57
N ALA A 24 3.87 11.97 14.20
CA ALA A 24 5.25 12.33 14.52
C ALA A 24 5.64 13.74 14.05
N SER A 25 5.14 14.19 12.88
CA SER A 25 5.41 15.54 12.37
C SER A 25 4.70 16.66 13.14
N GLN A 26 3.63 16.31 13.85
CA GLN A 26 2.82 17.25 14.65
C GLN A 26 3.17 17.19 16.14
N GLU A 27 3.91 16.16 16.55
CA GLU A 27 4.26 15.90 17.94
C GLU A 27 5.44 16.79 18.40
N HIS A 28 5.25 17.43 19.56
CA HIS A 28 6.23 18.33 20.15
C HIS A 28 7.10 17.61 21.18
N ASP A 29 6.57 16.57 21.80
CA ASP A 29 7.34 15.72 22.69
C ASP A 29 8.31 14.81 21.91
N ALA A 30 9.57 14.77 22.35
CA ALA A 30 10.61 14.06 21.63
C ALA A 30 10.50 12.54 21.77
N GLU A 31 9.98 12.03 22.90
CA GLU A 31 9.80 10.61 23.16
C GLU A 31 8.59 10.08 22.38
N ASP A 32 7.46 10.78 22.43
CA ASP A 32 6.26 10.41 21.68
C ASP A 32 6.52 10.46 20.16
N ARG A 33 7.25 11.48 19.69
CA ARG A 33 7.68 11.54 18.29
C ARG A 33 8.53 10.33 17.91
N ALA A 34 9.50 9.95 18.74
CA ALA A 34 10.35 8.80 18.48
C ALA A 34 9.52 7.50 18.45
N LEU A 35 8.57 7.34 19.37
CA LEU A 35 7.66 6.20 19.42
C LEU A 35 6.83 6.08 18.13
N TYR A 36 6.24 7.18 17.66
CA TYR A 36 5.46 7.17 16.42
C TYR A 36 6.31 6.82 15.19
N LEU A 37 7.54 7.33 15.11
CA LEU A 37 8.46 7.00 14.02
C LEU A 37 8.86 5.52 14.04
N THR A 38 9.27 4.98 15.19
CA THR A 38 9.64 3.56 15.33
C THR A 38 8.45 2.65 15.00
N ALA A 39 7.24 3.00 15.43
CA ALA A 39 6.04 2.25 15.10
C ALA A 39 5.75 2.29 13.58
N ALA A 40 5.91 3.44 12.92
CA ALA A 40 5.74 3.56 11.48
C ALA A 40 6.74 2.69 10.71
N GLU A 41 8.02 2.74 11.09
CA GLU A 41 9.10 1.95 10.46
C GLU A 41 8.86 0.44 10.60
N ALA A 42 8.43 -0.02 11.78
CA ALA A 42 8.12 -1.43 12.00
C ALA A 42 6.95 -1.91 11.11
N LEU A 43 5.93 -1.07 10.91
CA LEU A 43 4.80 -1.39 10.03
C LEU A 43 5.20 -1.40 8.55
N GLU A 44 6.06 -0.48 8.13
CA GLU A 44 6.63 -0.43 6.78
C GLU A 44 7.47 -1.67 6.48
N ALA A 45 8.36 -2.07 7.40
CA ALA A 45 9.18 -3.28 7.26
C ALA A 45 8.31 -4.55 7.17
N ARG A 46 7.24 -4.63 7.98
CA ARG A 46 6.27 -5.73 7.89
C ARG A 46 5.51 -5.73 6.57
N ALA A 47 5.07 -4.56 6.11
CA ALA A 47 4.40 -4.42 4.82
C ALA A 47 5.32 -4.83 3.68
N GLU A 48 6.60 -4.44 3.71
CA GLU A 48 7.60 -4.85 2.72
C GLU A 48 7.79 -6.38 2.72
N ALA A 49 7.93 -6.99 3.90
CA ALA A 49 8.03 -8.45 4.03
C ALA A 49 6.79 -9.16 3.47
N MET A 50 5.58 -8.62 3.71
CA MET A 50 4.34 -9.13 3.12
C MET A 50 4.28 -8.92 1.60
N ALA A 51 4.74 -7.78 1.10
CA ALA A 51 4.73 -7.50 -0.34
C ALA A 51 5.63 -8.49 -1.10
N ARG A 52 6.76 -8.89 -0.51
CA ARG A 52 7.67 -9.90 -1.07
C ARG A 52 7.07 -11.31 -1.13
N THR A 53 6.05 -11.62 -0.32
CA THR A 53 5.37 -12.91 -0.34
C THR A 53 4.11 -12.92 -1.18
N LEU A 54 3.65 -11.75 -1.65
CA LEU A 54 2.57 -11.68 -2.62
C LEU A 54 3.07 -12.24 -3.95
N PRO A 55 2.30 -13.12 -4.60
CA PRO A 55 2.63 -13.52 -5.95
C PRO A 55 2.67 -12.25 -6.81
N GLU A 56 3.74 -12.09 -7.60
CA GLU A 56 3.79 -11.05 -8.64
C GLU A 56 2.50 -11.19 -9.44
N GLN A 57 1.59 -10.23 -9.27
CA GLN A 57 0.45 -10.12 -10.15
C GLN A 57 1.07 -9.76 -11.50
N GLN A 58 1.35 -10.78 -12.32
CA GLN A 58 1.58 -10.56 -13.73
C GLN A 58 0.40 -9.70 -14.18
N PRO A 59 0.64 -8.50 -14.73
CA PRO A 59 -0.44 -7.79 -15.39
C PRO A 59 -0.96 -8.79 -16.43
N GLU A 60 -2.21 -9.23 -16.26
CA GLU A 60 -2.82 -10.05 -17.31
C GLU A 60 -2.60 -9.30 -18.62
N PRO A 61 -2.19 -9.98 -19.70
CA PRO A 61 -2.00 -9.32 -20.97
C PRO A 61 -3.31 -8.61 -21.30
N LEU A 62 -3.29 -7.28 -21.25
CA LEU A 62 -4.40 -6.42 -21.60
C LEU A 62 -4.85 -6.88 -22.99
N ASP A 63 -5.99 -7.58 -23.07
CA ASP A 63 -6.47 -8.12 -24.33
C ASP A 63 -6.70 -6.91 -25.26
N PRO A 64 -5.92 -6.77 -26.36
CA PRO A 64 -5.99 -5.61 -27.23
C PRO A 64 -7.37 -5.44 -27.89
N ARG A 65 -8.26 -6.43 -27.76
CA ARG A 65 -9.66 -6.37 -28.20
C ARG A 65 -10.55 -5.46 -27.34
N LEU A 66 -10.17 -5.16 -26.10
CA LEU A 66 -10.93 -4.23 -25.25
C LEU A 66 -10.76 -2.76 -25.67
N TYR A 67 -9.85 -2.47 -26.60
CA TYR A 67 -9.66 -1.15 -27.23
C TYR A 67 -10.38 -1.02 -28.60
N GLN A 68 -11.17 -2.00 -29.05
CA GLN A 68 -11.91 -1.87 -30.30
C GLN A 68 -13.10 -0.91 -30.16
N ARG A 69 -12.85 0.30 -30.66
CA ARG A 69 -13.80 1.22 -31.30
C ARG A 69 -14.95 1.72 -30.42
N VAL A 70 -14.67 2.84 -29.75
CA VAL A 70 -15.64 3.94 -29.78
C VAL A 70 -15.65 4.45 -31.22
N ASP A 71 -16.55 3.95 -32.05
CA ASP A 71 -16.84 4.54 -33.36
C ASP A 71 -17.41 5.94 -33.09
N LEU A 72 -16.52 6.94 -33.14
CA LEU A 72 -16.88 8.34 -33.17
C LEU A 72 -17.46 8.63 -34.56
N ILE A 73 -18.77 8.44 -34.69
CA ILE A 73 -19.54 8.95 -35.82
C ILE A 73 -19.53 10.48 -35.68
N ILE A 74 -18.75 11.16 -36.53
CA ILE A 74 -18.93 12.59 -36.84
C ILE A 74 -19.33 12.67 -38.31
#